data_AF-A0A852URR5-F1
#
_entry.id   AF-A0A852URR5-F1
#
_cell.length_a   1.000
_cell.length_b   1.000
_cell.length_c   1.000
_cell.angle_alpha   90.00
_cell.angle_beta   90.00
_cell.angle_gamma   90.00
#
_symmetry.space_group_name_H-M   'P 1'
#
loop_
_entity.id
_entity.type
_entity.pdbx_description
1 polymer ?
#
loop_
_entity_poly.entity_id
_entity_poly.type
_entity_poly.pdbx_seq_one_letter_code
_entity_poly.pdbx_strand_id
1 'polypeptide(L)'
;MSRRLILGGAAIAASATLLLPAVPASARTAGAVTAGSPARTGAVTAASTTMSTTPASPANAPVSAAGAVTATAPAPSAVAKKLFRAWLRADRGAAARVATPSAVRAIFSYRYRAPDEFAGCRGTACRFVHTSVRVRGGLNGVLMVVSGSKVTGVYTSRLLTTPSAAARHLFSAWRRGDRNAGLEVATTAAVGRLFRTAYDPRGVRHIFQGCTPEPHGQACAYYYEGGAMVMHARGSAATGYEIHSIGYLAD
;
A
#
# COMPACT_ATOMS: atom_id res chain seq x y z
N MET A 1 -1.55 -61.51 34.38
CA MET A 1 -1.13 -61.51 32.96
C MET A 1 -0.89 -60.06 32.55
N SER A 2 0.20 -59.42 32.98
CA SER A 2 1.56 -59.47 32.40
C SER A 2 1.60 -59.23 30.90
N ARG A 3 1.89 -57.98 30.51
CA ARG A 3 2.94 -57.65 29.54
C ARG A 3 3.29 -56.16 29.60
N ARG A 4 4.47 -55.91 30.19
CA ARG A 4 5.29 -54.71 30.01
C ARG A 4 5.82 -54.71 28.57
N LEU A 5 5.93 -53.53 27.97
CA LEU A 5 6.82 -53.29 26.83
C LEU A 5 7.54 -51.96 27.06
N ILE A 6 8.85 -52.08 27.35
CA ILE A 6 9.86 -51.02 27.33
C ILE A 6 10.72 -51.30 26.11
N LEU A 7 10.86 -50.33 25.21
CA LEU A 7 11.98 -50.14 24.27
C LEU A 7 11.86 -48.66 23.83
N GLY A 8 12.81 -47.75 24.07
CA GLY A 8 14.26 -47.90 23.98
C GLY A 8 14.68 -47.61 22.55
N GLY A 9 14.87 -46.33 22.20
CA GLY A 9 15.24 -45.90 20.84
C GLY A 9 16.14 -44.67 20.89
N ALA A 10 17.40 -44.89 20.48
CA ALA A 10 18.56 -44.04 20.70
C ALA A 10 18.54 -42.72 19.90
N ALA A 11 19.17 -41.70 20.50
CA ALA A 11 19.56 -40.47 19.86
C ALA A 11 20.67 -40.71 18.83
N ILE A 12 20.52 -40.15 17.63
CA ILE A 12 21.60 -40.01 16.65
C ILE A 12 21.76 -38.51 16.40
N ALA A 13 22.81 -37.94 16.99
CA ALA A 13 23.28 -36.61 16.67
C ALA A 13 24.06 -36.66 15.35
N ALA A 14 23.50 -36.07 14.30
CA ALA A 14 24.22 -35.87 13.05
C ALA A 14 24.99 -34.55 13.12
N SER A 15 26.30 -34.65 13.35
CA SER A 15 27.23 -33.52 13.19
C SER A 15 27.42 -33.24 11.70
N ALA A 16 26.80 -32.17 11.21
CA ALA A 16 27.02 -31.67 9.85
C ALA A 16 28.18 -30.66 9.86
N THR A 17 29.33 -31.10 9.36
CA THR A 17 30.51 -30.25 9.11
C THR A 17 30.22 -29.37 7.88
N LEU A 18 29.88 -28.11 8.10
CA LEU A 18 29.75 -27.10 7.04
C LEU A 18 31.15 -26.57 6.67
N LEU A 19 31.67 -27.06 5.55
CA LEU A 19 32.79 -26.44 4.82
C LEU A 19 32.32 -25.10 4.24
N LEU A 20 32.88 -24.00 4.74
CA LEU A 20 32.75 -22.68 4.14
C LEU A 20 33.66 -22.55 2.91
N PRO A 21 33.15 -22.15 1.74
CA PRO A 21 34.00 -21.61 0.69
C PRO A 21 34.40 -20.17 1.04
N ALA A 22 35.71 -19.92 1.10
CA ALA A 22 36.30 -18.59 1.18
C ALA A 22 35.93 -17.76 -0.06
N VAL A 23 35.34 -16.59 0.16
CA VAL A 23 35.04 -15.62 -0.90
C VAL A 23 36.18 -14.61 -0.98
N PRO A 24 36.78 -14.37 -2.16
CA PRO A 24 37.85 -13.40 -2.32
C PRO A 24 37.36 -11.96 -2.18
N ALA A 25 38.18 -11.14 -1.53
CA ALA A 25 38.03 -9.71 -1.40
C ALA A 25 38.10 -9.02 -2.78
N SER A 26 37.01 -8.41 -3.22
CA SER A 26 37.03 -7.47 -4.36
C SER A 26 37.30 -6.06 -3.87
N ALA A 27 38.33 -5.48 -4.45
CA ALA A 27 38.90 -4.18 -4.15
C ALA A 27 37.93 -3.02 -4.39
N ARG A 28 38.04 -2.01 -3.51
CA ARG A 28 37.53 -0.65 -3.69
C ARG A 28 38.15 -0.01 -4.92
N THR A 29 37.32 0.41 -5.87
CA THR A 29 37.65 1.51 -6.78
C THR A 29 36.84 2.73 -6.36
N ALA A 30 37.56 3.73 -5.85
CA ALA A 30 37.05 5.07 -5.64
C ALA A 30 36.89 5.75 -7.00
N GLY A 31 35.65 5.88 -7.47
CA GLY A 31 35.30 6.74 -8.60
C GLY A 31 34.90 8.11 -8.08
N ALA A 32 35.78 9.10 -8.27
CA ALA A 32 35.48 10.50 -8.11
C ALA A 32 34.38 10.91 -9.10
N VAL A 33 33.24 11.38 -8.60
CA VAL A 33 32.21 12.01 -9.44
C VAL A 33 32.40 13.51 -9.36
N THR A 34 32.86 14.04 -10.48
CA THR A 34 33.05 15.45 -10.83
C THR A 34 31.73 16.21 -10.68
N ALA A 35 31.81 17.35 -9.98
CA ALA A 35 30.76 18.36 -9.95
C ALA A 35 30.60 18.97 -11.34
N GLY A 36 29.41 18.85 -11.93
CA GLY A 36 29.01 19.54 -13.15
C GLY A 36 27.77 20.39 -12.89
N SER A 37 27.97 21.67 -12.63
CA SER A 37 26.92 22.69 -12.72
C SER A 37 26.76 23.11 -14.19
N PRO A 38 25.55 23.08 -14.77
CA PRO A 38 25.25 23.89 -15.93
C PRO A 38 24.67 25.24 -15.50
N ALA A 39 25.33 26.28 -16.00
CA ALA A 39 25.01 27.68 -15.86
C ALA A 39 23.58 28.00 -16.33
N ARG A 40 22.95 28.91 -15.59
CA ARG A 40 21.65 29.50 -15.88
C ARG A 40 21.91 30.81 -16.63
N THR A 41 21.76 30.80 -17.96
CA THR A 41 21.79 32.01 -18.77
C THR A 41 20.79 31.88 -19.91
N GLY A 42 19.85 32.81 -20.00
CA GLY A 42 18.83 32.81 -21.04
C GLY A 42 17.70 33.77 -20.72
N ALA A 43 18.01 35.06 -20.73
CA ALA A 43 17.03 36.13 -20.80
C ALA A 43 16.15 35.93 -22.04
N VAL A 44 14.82 36.04 -21.87
CA VAL A 44 13.91 36.18 -23.00
C VAL A 44 13.19 37.51 -22.86
N THR A 45 13.42 38.29 -23.89
CA THR A 45 13.07 39.69 -24.12
C THR A 45 11.56 39.89 -24.18
N ALA A 46 11.11 40.99 -23.57
CA ALA A 46 9.79 41.53 -23.76
C ALA A 46 9.63 42.04 -25.21
N ALA A 47 8.52 41.69 -25.85
CA ALA A 47 8.05 42.32 -27.08
C ALA A 47 6.60 42.74 -26.88
N SER A 48 6.41 44.03 -26.67
CA SER A 48 5.13 44.72 -26.71
C SER A 48 4.76 44.96 -28.17
N THR A 49 3.71 44.29 -28.65
CA THR A 49 3.08 44.62 -29.94
C THR A 49 1.67 45.12 -29.66
N THR A 50 1.55 46.43 -29.50
CA THR A 50 0.32 47.20 -29.70
C THR A 50 0.02 47.25 -31.20
N MET A 51 -1.10 46.69 -31.65
CA MET A 51 -2.02 47.26 -32.66
C MET A 51 -3.27 46.38 -32.77
N SER A 52 -4.45 46.94 -32.53
CA SER A 52 -5.70 46.47 -33.14
C SER A 52 -6.83 47.50 -33.00
N THR A 53 -6.99 48.19 -34.12
CA THR A 53 -8.13 48.83 -34.77
C THR A 53 -9.56 48.39 -34.39
N THR A 54 -10.40 49.43 -34.25
CA THR A 54 -11.80 49.61 -34.72
C THR A 54 -12.94 48.86 -34.02
N PRO A 55 -13.98 49.58 -33.51
CA PRO A 55 -15.19 48.97 -32.98
C PRO A 55 -16.19 48.68 -34.12
N ALA A 56 -16.63 47.42 -34.22
CA ALA A 56 -17.79 47.05 -35.01
C ALA A 56 -18.80 46.35 -34.10
N SER A 57 -19.94 47.01 -33.92
CA SER A 57 -21.13 46.53 -33.23
C SER A 57 -21.79 45.40 -34.03
N PRO A 58 -22.25 44.32 -33.37
CA PRO A 58 -23.45 43.65 -33.84
C PRO A 58 -24.46 43.41 -32.72
N ALA A 59 -25.67 43.88 -33.01
CA ALA A 59 -27.00 43.38 -32.66
C ALA A 59 -27.11 42.28 -31.57
N ASN A 60 -27.82 42.64 -30.50
CA ASN A 60 -28.46 41.72 -29.55
C ASN A 60 -29.34 40.69 -30.28
N ALA A 61 -28.91 39.42 -30.29
CA ALA A 61 -29.81 38.29 -30.46
C ALA A 61 -30.23 37.76 -29.08
N PRO A 62 -31.51 37.40 -28.86
CA PRO A 62 -31.94 36.77 -27.62
C PRO A 62 -31.35 35.36 -27.55
N VAL A 63 -30.31 35.20 -26.74
CA VAL A 63 -29.77 33.88 -26.39
C VAL A 63 -30.79 33.21 -25.47
N SER A 64 -31.55 32.26 -26.01
CA SER A 64 -32.31 31.30 -25.24
C SER A 64 -31.39 30.64 -24.21
N ALA A 65 -31.61 30.98 -22.94
CA ALA A 65 -30.98 30.33 -21.81
C ALA A 65 -31.44 28.87 -21.76
N ALA A 66 -30.73 28.00 -22.48
CA ALA A 66 -30.85 26.56 -22.29
C ALA A 66 -30.44 26.26 -20.85
N GLY A 67 -31.42 25.85 -20.03
CA GLY A 67 -31.21 25.50 -18.64
C GLY A 67 -30.05 24.54 -18.51
N ALA A 68 -28.97 24.99 -17.88
CA ALA A 68 -27.85 24.15 -17.52
C ALA A 68 -28.36 23.11 -16.51
N VAL A 69 -28.70 21.93 -17.01
CA VAL A 69 -28.94 20.77 -16.16
C VAL A 69 -27.61 20.48 -15.49
N THR A 70 -27.48 20.87 -14.22
CA THR A 70 -26.33 20.51 -13.40
C THR A 70 -26.24 18.98 -13.35
N ALA A 71 -25.32 18.43 -14.14
CA ALA A 71 -25.06 17.00 -14.17
C ALA A 71 -24.66 16.55 -12.76
N THR A 72 -25.55 15.80 -12.11
CA THR A 72 -25.28 15.26 -10.77
C THR A 72 -24.07 14.34 -10.85
N ALA A 73 -23.10 14.55 -9.97
CA ALA A 73 -21.89 13.74 -9.93
C ALA A 73 -22.27 12.25 -9.77
N PRO A 74 -21.60 11.33 -10.49
CA PRO A 74 -21.92 9.92 -10.41
C PRO A 74 -21.68 9.39 -8.99
N ALA A 75 -22.58 8.53 -8.52
CA ALA A 75 -22.41 7.88 -7.21
C ALA A 75 -21.06 7.13 -7.16
N PRO A 76 -20.31 7.19 -6.03
CA PRO A 76 -19.02 6.50 -5.89
C PRO A 76 -19.06 5.02 -6.27
N SER A 77 -20.14 4.32 -5.88
CA SER A 77 -20.37 2.92 -6.19
C SER A 77 -20.42 2.66 -7.70
N ALA A 78 -21.01 3.56 -8.48
CA ALA A 78 -21.09 3.42 -9.94
C ALA A 78 -19.71 3.55 -10.60
N VAL A 79 -18.87 4.48 -10.14
CA VAL A 79 -17.49 4.66 -10.63
C VAL A 79 -16.62 3.45 -10.26
N ALA A 80 -16.68 3.01 -9.01
CA ALA A 80 -15.94 1.84 -8.52
C ALA A 80 -16.33 0.56 -9.28
N LYS A 81 -17.64 0.30 -9.46
CA LYS A 81 -18.13 -0.84 -10.25
C LYS A 81 -17.76 -0.76 -11.73
N LYS A 82 -17.60 0.45 -12.31
CA LYS A 82 -17.09 0.60 -13.68
C LYS A 82 -15.61 0.18 -13.76
N LEU A 83 -14.76 0.65 -12.85
CA LEU A 83 -13.36 0.22 -12.80
C LEU A 83 -13.23 -1.29 -12.58
N PHE A 84 -13.99 -1.83 -11.62
CA PHE A 84 -13.97 -3.26 -11.31
C PHE A 84 -14.33 -4.12 -12.52
N ARG A 85 -15.40 -3.78 -13.25
CA ARG A 85 -15.79 -4.49 -14.48
C ARG A 85 -14.75 -4.35 -15.60
N ALA A 86 -14.10 -3.19 -15.74
CA ALA A 86 -13.03 -3.01 -16.71
C ALA A 86 -11.83 -3.92 -16.38
N TRP A 87 -11.47 -4.01 -15.11
CA TRP A 87 -10.42 -4.91 -14.64
C TRP A 87 -10.76 -6.39 -14.86
N LEU A 88 -11.98 -6.83 -14.56
CA LEU A 88 -12.43 -8.20 -14.84
C LEU A 88 -12.33 -8.59 -16.32
N ARG A 89 -12.50 -7.63 -17.24
CA ARG A 89 -12.33 -7.82 -18.68
C ARG A 89 -10.90 -7.61 -19.18
N ALA A 90 -9.94 -7.41 -18.27
CA ALA A 90 -8.57 -7.01 -18.58
C ALA A 90 -8.44 -5.73 -19.44
N ASP A 91 -9.45 -4.86 -19.45
CA ASP A 91 -9.51 -3.66 -20.30
C ASP A 91 -8.87 -2.45 -19.59
N ARG A 92 -7.57 -2.27 -19.82
CA ARG A 92 -6.81 -1.13 -19.27
C ARG A 92 -7.26 0.22 -19.83
N GLY A 93 -7.77 0.25 -21.06
CA GLY A 93 -8.25 1.48 -21.72
C GLY A 93 -9.52 2.00 -21.04
N ALA A 94 -10.51 1.13 -20.84
CA ALA A 94 -11.72 1.47 -20.09
C ALA A 94 -11.40 1.81 -18.62
N ALA A 95 -10.44 1.10 -18.00
CA ALA A 95 -10.01 1.41 -16.64
C ALA A 95 -9.42 2.83 -16.53
N ALA A 96 -8.56 3.24 -17.47
CA ALA A 96 -7.97 4.58 -17.49
C ALA A 96 -9.03 5.70 -17.67
N ARG A 97 -10.16 5.41 -18.32
CA ARG A 97 -11.28 6.36 -18.43
C ARG A 97 -11.98 6.63 -17.11
N VAL A 98 -11.87 5.77 -16.11
CA VAL A 98 -12.58 5.90 -14.83
C VAL A 98 -11.66 5.92 -13.61
N ALA A 99 -10.34 5.88 -13.80
CA ALA A 99 -9.37 5.84 -12.71
C ALA A 99 -8.08 6.60 -13.03
N THR A 100 -7.34 6.97 -12.00
CA THR A 100 -5.99 7.55 -12.15
C THR A 100 -4.99 6.49 -12.61
N PRO A 101 -3.84 6.86 -13.22
CA PRO A 101 -2.82 5.90 -13.61
C PRO A 101 -2.30 5.03 -12.45
N SER A 102 -2.18 5.61 -11.24
CA SER A 102 -1.78 4.86 -10.04
C SER A 102 -2.82 3.82 -9.63
N ALA A 103 -4.11 4.17 -9.65
CA ALA A 103 -5.21 3.25 -9.37
C ALA A 103 -5.28 2.09 -10.39
N VAL A 104 -5.10 2.38 -11.69
CA VAL A 104 -5.06 1.34 -12.73
C VAL A 104 -3.87 0.40 -12.51
N ARG A 105 -2.67 0.92 -12.26
CA ARG A 105 -1.51 0.06 -11.95
C ARG A 105 -1.75 -0.81 -10.71
N ALA A 106 -2.31 -0.23 -9.66
CA ALA A 106 -2.59 -0.95 -8.42
C ALA A 106 -3.58 -2.10 -8.62
N ILE A 107 -4.73 -1.87 -9.26
CA ILE A 107 -5.71 -2.95 -9.46
C ILE A 107 -5.22 -4.05 -10.40
N PHE A 108 -4.50 -3.70 -11.49
CA PHE A 108 -3.98 -4.68 -12.45
C PHE A 108 -2.73 -5.42 -11.96
N SER A 109 -2.14 -5.03 -10.83
CA SER A 109 -1.05 -5.77 -10.17
C SER A 109 -1.55 -6.70 -9.05
N TYR A 110 -2.86 -6.75 -8.82
CA TYR A 110 -3.44 -7.60 -7.80
C TYR A 110 -3.23 -9.08 -8.14
N ARG A 111 -2.62 -9.82 -7.22
CA ARG A 111 -2.19 -11.22 -7.44
C ARG A 111 -3.23 -12.27 -7.07
N TYR A 112 -4.18 -11.91 -6.20
CA TYR A 112 -5.22 -12.83 -5.82
C TYR A 112 -6.31 -12.88 -6.90
N ARG A 113 -7.18 -13.88 -6.81
CA ARG A 113 -8.40 -13.93 -7.60
C ARG A 113 -9.19 -12.63 -7.44
N ALA A 114 -10.08 -12.32 -8.39
CA ALA A 114 -10.99 -11.20 -8.19
C ALA A 114 -11.91 -11.42 -6.99
N PRO A 115 -12.14 -10.40 -6.15
CA PRO A 115 -13.22 -10.40 -5.16
C PRO A 115 -14.56 -10.78 -5.82
N ASP A 116 -15.41 -11.48 -5.09
CA ASP A 116 -16.69 -12.00 -5.59
C ASP A 116 -17.91 -11.22 -5.08
N GLU A 117 -17.74 -10.36 -4.08
CA GLU A 117 -18.82 -9.56 -3.51
C GLU A 117 -18.49 -8.06 -3.45
N PHE A 118 -19.49 -7.23 -3.73
CA PHE A 118 -19.43 -5.79 -3.46
C PHE A 118 -20.04 -5.48 -2.09
N ALA A 119 -19.19 -5.18 -1.11
CA ALA A 119 -19.57 -4.94 0.28
C ALA A 119 -20.05 -3.50 0.57
N GLY A 120 -20.36 -2.72 -0.48
CA GLY A 120 -20.84 -1.34 -0.34
C GLY A 120 -19.74 -0.28 -0.29
N CYS A 121 -20.16 0.97 -0.06
CA CYS A 121 -19.26 2.12 0.13
C CYS A 121 -19.53 2.81 1.47
N ARG A 122 -18.47 3.29 2.10
CA ARG A 122 -18.52 4.21 3.23
C ARG A 122 -17.92 5.55 2.79
N GLY A 123 -18.77 6.55 2.59
CA GLY A 123 -18.37 7.80 1.93
C GLY A 123 -17.83 7.52 0.53
N THR A 124 -16.59 7.94 0.28
CA THR A 124 -15.89 7.76 -1.01
C THR A 124 -15.17 6.42 -1.14
N ALA A 125 -15.07 5.62 -0.08
CA ALA A 125 -14.36 4.35 -0.07
C ALA A 125 -15.33 3.19 -0.33
N CYS A 126 -15.14 2.49 -1.44
CA CYS A 126 -15.96 1.37 -1.89
C CYS A 126 -15.18 0.06 -1.79
N ARG A 127 -15.78 -0.99 -1.21
CA ARG A 127 -15.09 -2.25 -0.91
C ARG A 127 -15.64 -3.41 -1.72
N PHE A 128 -14.72 -4.21 -2.28
CA PHE A 128 -14.99 -5.49 -2.89
C PHE A 128 -14.27 -6.56 -2.07
N VAL A 129 -14.99 -7.57 -1.61
CA VAL A 129 -14.47 -8.57 -0.66
C VAL A 129 -14.47 -9.97 -1.24
N HIS A 130 -13.62 -10.81 -0.66
CA HIS A 130 -13.62 -12.25 -0.88
C HIS A 130 -14.55 -12.93 0.11
N THR A 131 -15.49 -13.72 -0.42
CA THR A 131 -16.36 -14.63 0.34
C THR A 131 -15.88 -16.07 0.22
N SER A 132 -15.28 -16.43 -0.91
CA SER A 132 -14.81 -17.79 -1.22
C SER A 132 -13.38 -18.10 -0.73
N VAL A 133 -12.56 -17.09 -0.45
CA VAL A 133 -11.16 -17.28 -0.03
C VAL A 133 -10.80 -16.36 1.13
N ARG A 134 -9.93 -16.84 2.03
CA ARG A 134 -9.39 -16.03 3.11
C ARG A 134 -8.09 -15.39 2.67
N VAL A 135 -8.09 -14.08 2.48
CA VAL A 135 -6.89 -13.30 2.18
C VAL A 135 -6.37 -12.64 3.45
N ARG A 136 -5.04 -12.54 3.57
CA ARG A 136 -4.36 -11.88 4.68
C ARG A 136 -4.57 -10.36 4.64
N GLY A 137 -4.57 -9.73 5.82
CA GLY A 137 -4.84 -8.30 6.00
C GLY A 137 -6.30 -7.95 6.27
N GLY A 138 -6.55 -6.72 6.71
CA GLY A 138 -7.86 -6.23 7.12
C GLY A 138 -8.77 -5.78 5.98
N LEU A 139 -8.26 -5.69 4.75
CA LEU A 139 -9.08 -5.37 3.58
C LEU A 139 -10.02 -6.52 3.18
N ASN A 140 -9.55 -7.77 3.30
CA ASN A 140 -10.21 -8.97 2.78
C ASN A 140 -10.65 -8.82 1.30
N GLY A 141 -9.81 -8.18 0.46
CA GLY A 141 -10.13 -7.87 -0.94
C GLY A 141 -9.49 -6.60 -1.45
N VAL A 142 -10.30 -5.77 -2.12
CA VAL A 142 -9.92 -4.51 -2.78
C VAL A 142 -10.76 -3.36 -2.25
N LEU A 143 -10.13 -2.25 -1.88
CA LEU A 143 -10.79 -1.00 -1.53
C LEU A 143 -10.45 0.07 -2.56
N MET A 144 -11.47 0.74 -3.08
CA MET A 144 -11.33 1.82 -4.05
C MET A 144 -11.77 3.13 -3.43
N VAL A 145 -10.96 4.17 -3.55
CA VAL A 145 -11.32 5.54 -3.14
C VAL A 145 -11.72 6.32 -4.39
N VAL A 146 -12.91 6.89 -4.36
CA VAL A 146 -13.48 7.66 -5.48
C VAL A 146 -13.47 9.14 -5.15
N SER A 147 -12.96 9.96 -6.07
CA SER A 147 -13.10 11.41 -5.99
C SER A 147 -13.71 11.92 -7.29
N GLY A 148 -14.87 12.58 -7.19
CA GLY A 148 -15.67 12.98 -8.35
C GLY A 148 -16.01 11.79 -9.25
N SER A 149 -15.55 11.85 -10.50
CA SER A 149 -15.83 10.82 -11.53
C SER A 149 -14.70 9.78 -11.69
N LYS A 150 -13.69 9.79 -10.82
CA LYS A 150 -12.50 8.93 -10.93
C LYS A 150 -12.24 8.14 -9.65
N VAL A 151 -11.80 6.90 -9.81
CA VAL A 151 -11.09 6.17 -8.74
C VAL A 151 -9.68 6.76 -8.62
N THR A 152 -9.37 7.37 -7.49
CA THR A 152 -8.07 8.02 -7.22
C THR A 152 -7.12 7.14 -6.46
N GLY A 153 -7.63 6.21 -5.65
CA GLY A 153 -6.86 5.25 -4.88
C GLY A 153 -7.42 3.84 -5.02
N VAL A 154 -6.54 2.85 -5.09
CA VAL A 154 -6.89 1.44 -5.00
C VAL A 154 -5.92 0.80 -4.01
N TYR A 155 -6.49 0.21 -2.98
CA TYR A 155 -5.77 -0.53 -1.95
C TYR A 155 -6.12 -2.00 -2.10
N THR A 156 -5.10 -2.85 -2.05
CA THR A 156 -5.27 -4.28 -2.29
C THR A 156 -4.60 -5.09 -1.21
N SER A 157 -5.19 -6.25 -0.89
CA SER A 157 -4.55 -7.19 0.03
C SER A 157 -3.21 -7.65 -0.57
N ARG A 158 -2.13 -7.64 0.22
CA ARG A 158 -0.76 -7.88 -0.28
C ARG A 158 -0.19 -9.22 0.15
N LEU A 159 0.45 -9.90 -0.81
CA LEU A 159 1.29 -11.06 -0.54
C LEU A 159 2.71 -10.61 -0.19
N LEU A 160 2.97 -10.33 1.08
CA LEU A 160 4.33 -10.04 1.56
C LEU A 160 4.97 -11.31 2.09
N THR A 161 6.10 -11.70 1.50
CA THR A 161 6.74 -13.00 1.77
C THR A 161 7.67 -13.00 2.99
N THR A 162 7.85 -11.86 3.65
CA THR A 162 8.63 -11.75 4.90
C THR A 162 7.88 -10.95 5.97
N PRO A 163 8.05 -11.30 7.25
CA PRO A 163 7.42 -10.57 8.36
C PRO A 163 7.92 -9.13 8.44
N SER A 164 9.22 -8.91 8.17
CA SER A 164 9.85 -7.58 8.12
C SER A 164 9.21 -6.67 7.08
N ALA A 165 8.86 -7.21 5.90
CA ALA A 165 8.19 -6.43 4.87
C ALA A 165 6.79 -5.99 5.32
N ALA A 166 6.03 -6.87 5.97
CA ALA A 166 4.71 -6.54 6.52
C ALA A 166 4.79 -5.46 7.60
N ALA A 167 5.72 -5.61 8.55
CA ALA A 167 5.91 -4.64 9.63
C ALA A 167 6.36 -3.27 9.10
N ARG A 168 7.30 -3.24 8.14
CA ARG A 168 7.75 -1.98 7.50
C ARG A 168 6.66 -1.34 6.67
N HIS A 169 5.84 -2.12 5.97
CA HIS A 169 4.70 -1.59 5.21
C HIS A 169 3.68 -0.93 6.14
N LEU A 170 3.27 -1.60 7.21
CA LEU A 170 2.33 -1.04 8.19
C LEU A 170 2.89 0.22 8.86
N PHE A 171 4.15 0.19 9.30
CA PHE A 171 4.80 1.35 9.90
C PHE A 171 4.88 2.54 8.94
N SER A 172 5.22 2.28 7.68
CA SER A 172 5.26 3.30 6.62
C SER A 172 3.88 3.89 6.34
N ALA A 173 2.82 3.07 6.39
CA ALA A 173 1.43 3.52 6.29
C ALA A 173 1.04 4.45 7.46
N TRP A 174 1.42 4.07 8.69
CA TRP A 174 1.18 4.89 9.89
C TRP A 174 1.87 6.25 9.81
N ARG A 175 3.14 6.29 9.38
CA ARG A 175 3.88 7.54 9.16
C ARG A 175 3.22 8.49 8.18
N ARG A 176 2.48 7.97 7.19
CA ARG A 176 1.73 8.76 6.22
C ARG A 176 0.30 9.08 6.65
N GLY A 177 -0.16 8.57 7.80
CA GLY A 177 -1.57 8.63 8.18
C GLY A 177 -2.50 7.84 7.25
N ASP A 178 -1.97 6.92 6.43
CA ASP A 178 -2.74 6.16 5.46
C ASP A 178 -3.27 4.86 6.07
N ARG A 179 -4.44 4.96 6.71
CA ARG A 179 -5.08 3.82 7.37
C ARG A 179 -5.44 2.69 6.39
N ASN A 180 -5.80 3.03 5.15
CA ASN A 180 -6.19 2.04 4.13
C ASN A 180 -4.97 1.23 3.66
N ALA A 181 -3.82 1.88 3.49
CA ALA A 181 -2.56 1.19 3.22
C ALA A 181 -2.16 0.25 4.36
N GLY A 182 -2.47 0.61 5.62
CA GLY A 182 -2.26 -0.27 6.78
C GLY A 182 -3.08 -1.57 6.69
N LEU A 183 -4.34 -1.48 6.25
CA LEU A 183 -5.22 -2.64 6.11
C LEU A 183 -4.78 -3.64 5.03
N GLU A 184 -3.89 -3.25 4.11
CA GLU A 184 -3.35 -4.16 3.08
C GLU A 184 -2.55 -5.33 3.67
N VAL A 185 -1.98 -5.14 4.87
CA VAL A 185 -1.03 -6.09 5.50
C VAL A 185 -1.32 -6.33 6.97
N ALA A 186 -2.35 -5.73 7.55
CA ALA A 186 -2.61 -5.81 8.98
C ALA A 186 -4.11 -5.93 9.27
N THR A 187 -4.45 -6.59 10.36
CA THR A 187 -5.84 -6.73 10.79
C THR A 187 -6.43 -5.37 11.16
N THR A 188 -7.76 -5.24 11.09
CA THR A 188 -8.46 -4.03 11.51
C THR A 188 -8.16 -3.66 12.96
N ALA A 189 -7.96 -4.66 13.83
CA ALA A 189 -7.61 -4.45 15.23
C ALA A 189 -6.19 -3.88 15.40
N ALA A 190 -5.19 -4.42 14.67
CA ALA A 190 -3.82 -3.91 14.69
C ALA A 190 -3.75 -2.48 14.14
N VAL A 191 -4.38 -2.23 12.98
CA VAL A 191 -4.46 -0.87 12.40
C VAL A 191 -5.18 0.07 13.36
N GLY A 192 -6.30 -0.37 13.94
CA GLY A 192 -7.04 0.40 14.93
C GLY A 192 -6.17 0.78 16.13
N ARG A 193 -5.32 -0.12 16.61
CA ARG A 193 -4.38 0.12 17.72
C ARG A 193 -3.29 1.10 17.36
N LEU A 194 -2.61 0.91 16.23
CA LEU A 194 -1.49 1.76 15.81
C LEU A 194 -1.93 3.19 15.49
N PHE A 195 -3.06 3.32 14.78
CA PHE A 195 -3.58 4.61 14.33
C PHE A 195 -4.44 5.31 15.39
N ARG A 196 -4.45 4.86 16.65
CA ARG A 196 -5.05 5.63 17.75
C ARG A 196 -4.35 6.97 17.95
N THR A 197 -3.03 6.96 17.77
CA THR A 197 -2.20 8.16 17.85
C THR A 197 -1.65 8.43 16.46
N ALA A 198 -1.74 9.68 16.00
CA ALA A 198 -1.10 10.11 14.77
C ALA A 198 0.42 10.00 14.92
N TYR A 199 1.11 9.63 13.85
CA TYR A 199 2.57 9.66 13.85
C TYR A 199 3.05 11.11 13.92
N ASP A 200 3.87 11.43 14.92
CA ASP A 200 4.54 12.73 15.03
C ASP A 200 5.94 12.65 14.40
N PRO A 201 6.21 13.34 13.28
CA PRO A 201 7.54 13.36 12.68
C PRO A 201 8.60 14.07 13.54
N ARG A 202 8.19 14.88 14.53
CA ARG A 202 9.07 15.55 15.50
C ARG A 202 9.14 14.81 16.84
N GLY A 203 8.37 13.73 17.00
CA GLY A 203 8.35 12.91 18.19
C GLY A 203 9.51 11.91 18.25
N VAL A 204 9.36 10.89 19.10
CA VAL A 204 10.40 9.88 19.33
C VAL A 204 10.77 9.11 18.05
N ARG A 205 12.07 8.95 17.83
CA ARG A 205 12.58 8.21 16.68
C ARG A 205 12.38 6.71 16.87
N HIS A 206 11.62 6.10 15.98
CA HIS A 206 11.42 4.66 15.94
C HIS A 206 12.46 3.99 15.05
N ILE A 207 13.21 3.02 15.61
CA ILE A 207 14.28 2.29 14.93
C ILE A 207 13.88 0.82 14.82
N PHE A 208 13.82 0.29 13.61
CA PHE A 208 13.47 -1.12 13.39
C PHE A 208 14.61 -2.04 13.84
N GLN A 209 14.32 -2.93 14.79
CA GLN A 209 15.28 -3.85 15.40
C GLN A 209 15.29 -5.25 14.74
N GLY A 210 14.47 -5.45 13.71
CA GLY A 210 14.32 -6.76 13.07
C GLY A 210 13.09 -7.52 13.56
N CYS A 211 13.01 -8.78 13.14
CA CYS A 211 11.98 -9.71 13.57
C CYS A 211 12.62 -10.94 14.18
N THR A 212 12.02 -11.47 15.24
CA THR A 212 12.45 -12.68 15.92
C THR A 212 11.31 -13.71 15.94
N PRO A 213 11.60 -15.02 15.87
CA PRO A 213 10.57 -16.04 16.00
C PRO A 213 9.86 -15.95 17.35
N GLU A 214 8.54 -16.14 17.35
CA GLU A 214 7.72 -16.24 18.56
C GLU A 214 6.70 -17.38 18.41
N PRO A 215 6.06 -17.85 19.50
CA PRO A 215 4.98 -18.81 19.40
C PRO A 215 3.92 -18.35 18.38
N HIS A 216 3.67 -19.20 17.38
CA HIS A 216 2.72 -18.99 16.28
C HIS A 216 3.07 -17.90 15.26
N GLY A 217 4.30 -17.33 15.25
CA GLY A 217 4.62 -16.24 14.32
C GLY A 217 5.99 -15.60 14.49
N GLN A 218 6.04 -14.29 14.26
CA GLN A 218 7.27 -13.48 14.31
C GLN A 218 6.99 -12.15 15.02
N ALA A 219 7.79 -11.79 16.01
CA ALA A 219 7.76 -10.51 16.71
C ALA A 219 8.71 -9.52 16.01
N CYS A 220 8.16 -8.48 15.38
CA CYS A 220 8.94 -7.44 14.72
C CYS A 220 8.97 -6.16 15.58
N ALA A 221 10.15 -5.78 16.05
CA ALA A 221 10.30 -4.71 17.04
C ALA A 221 10.75 -3.38 16.42
N TYR A 222 10.17 -2.29 16.92
CA TYR A 222 10.67 -0.93 16.77
C TYR A 222 11.04 -0.40 18.15
N TYR A 223 12.30 -0.03 18.34
CA TYR A 223 12.77 0.67 19.53
C TYR A 223 12.50 2.17 19.40
N TYR A 224 12.16 2.84 20.50
CA TYR A 224 12.13 4.29 20.62
C TYR A 224 12.54 4.70 22.04
N GLU A 225 12.82 5.98 22.26
CA GLU A 225 13.12 6.48 23.60
C GLU A 225 11.88 6.32 24.51
N GLY A 226 12.03 5.63 25.65
CA GLY A 226 10.92 5.28 26.53
C GLY A 226 10.24 3.94 26.23
N GLY A 227 10.84 3.08 25.39
CA GLY A 227 10.40 1.70 25.23
C GLY A 227 10.46 1.10 23.83
N ALA A 228 9.54 0.18 23.54
CA ALA A 228 9.46 -0.51 22.26
C ALA A 228 8.02 -0.72 21.80
N MET A 229 7.85 -0.84 20.49
CA MET A 229 6.62 -1.28 19.84
C MET A 229 6.91 -2.61 19.17
N VAL A 230 6.10 -3.62 19.48
CA VAL A 230 6.23 -4.96 18.91
C VAL A 230 5.04 -5.23 18.00
N MET A 231 5.31 -5.51 16.73
CA MET A 231 4.30 -5.93 15.75
C MET A 231 4.37 -7.45 15.60
N HIS A 232 3.28 -8.14 15.95
CA HIS A 232 3.20 -9.60 15.86
C HIS A 232 2.70 -10.00 14.48
N ALA A 233 3.61 -10.55 13.67
CA ALA A 233 3.31 -11.04 12.35
C ALA A 233 2.89 -12.52 12.38
N ARG A 234 1.85 -12.85 11.63
CA ARG A 234 1.35 -14.22 11.42
C ARG A 234 1.35 -14.54 9.93
N GLY A 235 1.39 -15.82 9.58
CA GLY A 235 1.36 -16.29 8.19
C GLY A 235 2.65 -16.97 7.75
N SER A 236 2.86 -17.03 6.45
CA SER A 236 3.99 -17.72 5.84
C SER A 236 4.39 -17.07 4.53
N ALA A 237 5.56 -17.42 3.97
CA ALA A 237 5.97 -16.91 2.67
C ALA A 237 4.95 -17.27 1.55
N ALA A 238 4.32 -18.45 1.64
CA ALA A 238 3.35 -18.93 0.65
C ALA A 238 2.00 -18.19 0.71
N THR A 239 1.53 -17.86 1.91
CA THR A 239 0.21 -17.23 2.11
C THR A 239 0.27 -15.72 2.35
N GLY A 240 1.48 -15.20 2.55
CA GLY A 240 1.74 -13.83 2.96
C GLY A 240 1.77 -13.69 4.49
N TYR A 241 2.50 -12.69 4.96
CA TYR A 241 2.49 -12.27 6.34
C TYR A 241 1.51 -11.13 6.57
N GLU A 242 0.78 -11.18 7.68
CA GLU A 242 -0.04 -10.09 8.20
C GLU A 242 0.36 -9.69 9.61
N ILE A 243 0.27 -8.41 9.94
CA ILE A 243 0.38 -7.95 11.33
C ILE A 243 -0.96 -8.18 12.02
N HIS A 244 -0.95 -9.13 12.95
CA HIS A 244 -2.16 -9.58 13.65
C HIS A 244 -2.47 -8.71 14.86
N SER A 245 -1.45 -8.33 15.63
CA SER A 245 -1.55 -7.53 16.84
C SER A 245 -0.32 -6.65 17.03
N ILE A 246 -0.44 -5.66 17.91
CA ILE A 246 0.64 -4.72 18.25
C ILE A 246 0.68 -4.57 19.77
N GLY A 247 1.87 -4.74 20.35
CA GLY A 247 2.18 -4.49 21.75
C GLY A 247 3.08 -3.26 21.91
N TYR A 248 3.05 -2.68 23.10
CA TYR A 248 4.01 -1.67 23.53
C TYR A 248 4.63 -2.15 24.83
N LEU A 249 5.95 -2.02 24.93
CA LEU A 249 6.72 -2.30 26.14
C LEU A 249 7.24 -0.94 26.61
N ALA A 250 6.94 -0.56 27.84
CA ALA A 250 7.58 0.58 28.49
C ALA A 250 8.82 0.08 29.23
N ASP A 251 9.86 0.90 29.26
CA ASP A 251 11.04 0.72 30.11
C ASP A 251 10.78 1.14 31.57
#